data_AF-A0A8H5NYQ3-F1
#
_entry.id   AF-A0A8H5NYQ3-F1
#
_cell.length_a   1.000
_cell.length_b   1.000
_cell.length_c   1.000
_cell.angle_alpha   90.00
_cell.angle_beta   90.00
_cell.angle_gamma   90.00
#
_symmetry.space_group_name_H-M   'P 1'
#
loop_
_entity.id
_entity.type
_entity.pdbx_description
1 polymer ?
#
loop_
_entity_poly.entity_id
_entity_poly.type
_entity_poly.pdbx_seq_one_letter_code
_entity_poly.pdbx_strand_id
1 'polypeptide(L)'
;MDVEMSNQKIPSVIERPLPNGVIYDMSTVGQVRITLPGSSTWSSGLHWHETHDEYLKVVKGTIEVRLGDSRQAISATNGNQPEIKVPRYTWHEWQRAAPDGEEVVVIERTEPDDNDKAIFFWNLNGVILNSPKMLNDKTSVVSRLPSRLQGLFLDIWIPLNLFIIFRSLDNIPVFLNAPNLSRVSDKRLRSVLQIIDTVVSHLILFIASWAGRFLGLQPVQLKYTPDDAYTTWKSRQENFKKTA
;
A
#
# COMPACT_ATOMS: atom_id res chain seq x y z
N MET A 1 15.34 -12.86 -29.28
CA MET A 1 15.56 -13.45 -27.94
C MET A 1 14.20 -13.39 -27.29
N ASP A 2 13.40 -14.42 -27.56
CA ASP A 2 12.02 -14.48 -27.12
C ASP A 2 12.00 -14.65 -25.61
N VAL A 3 11.49 -13.62 -24.93
CA VAL A 3 11.19 -13.71 -23.51
C VAL A 3 10.04 -14.69 -23.41
N GLU A 4 10.34 -15.89 -22.92
CA GLU A 4 9.36 -16.87 -22.51
C GLU A 4 8.46 -16.18 -21.47
N MET A 5 7.33 -15.64 -21.94
CA MET A 5 6.34 -15.03 -21.06
C MET A 5 5.80 -16.17 -20.21
N SER A 6 6.23 -16.23 -18.95
CA SER A 6 5.68 -17.19 -18.00
C SER A 6 4.17 -17.08 -18.08
N ASN A 7 3.50 -18.16 -18.49
CA ASN A 7 2.05 -18.27 -18.64
C ASN A 7 1.33 -18.28 -17.26
N GLN A 8 1.95 -17.63 -16.27
CA GLN A 8 1.51 -17.56 -14.89
C GLN A 8 0.46 -16.47 -14.82
N LYS A 9 -0.81 -16.90 -14.78
CA LYS A 9 -1.94 -16.01 -14.55
C LYS A 9 -1.73 -15.25 -13.23
N ILE A 10 -1.59 -13.93 -13.32
CA ILE A 10 -1.52 -13.06 -12.14
C ILE A 10 -2.85 -13.20 -11.38
N PRO A 11 -2.83 -13.53 -10.08
CA PRO A 11 -4.05 -13.74 -9.32
C PRO A 11 -4.79 -12.42 -9.09
N SER A 12 -6.11 -12.44 -9.26
CA SER A 12 -6.98 -11.33 -8.87
C SER A 12 -7.27 -11.33 -7.37
N VAL A 13 -7.05 -12.44 -6.67
CA VAL A 13 -7.21 -12.56 -5.21
C VAL A 13 -5.86 -12.93 -4.59
N ILE A 14 -5.40 -12.13 -3.64
CA ILE A 14 -4.13 -12.34 -2.94
C ILE A 14 -4.38 -12.40 -1.44
N GLU A 15 -3.89 -13.46 -0.81
CA GLU A 15 -3.99 -13.68 0.64
C GLU A 15 -2.61 -13.56 1.30
N ARG A 16 -2.54 -12.88 2.44
CA ARG A 16 -1.41 -12.92 3.37
C ARG A 16 -1.75 -13.75 4.60
N PRO A 17 -0.79 -14.53 5.12
CA PRO A 17 -1.01 -15.29 6.35
C PRO A 17 -1.04 -14.38 7.59
N LEU A 18 -1.60 -14.90 8.67
CA LEU A 18 -1.52 -14.32 10.02
C LEU A 18 -0.04 -14.14 10.47
N PRO A 19 0.25 -13.19 11.39
CA PRO A 19 -0.68 -12.39 12.18
C PRO A 19 -1.30 -11.20 11.42
N ASN A 20 -0.62 -10.66 10.39
CA ASN A 20 -1.12 -9.56 9.56
C ASN A 20 -2.01 -10.07 8.40
N GLY A 21 -2.88 -11.03 8.70
CA GLY A 21 -3.68 -11.74 7.68
C GLY A 21 -4.64 -10.80 6.96
N VAL A 22 -4.67 -10.86 5.64
CA VAL A 22 -5.51 -9.99 4.81
C VAL A 22 -5.72 -10.63 3.46
N ILE A 23 -6.95 -10.53 2.93
CA ILE A 23 -7.29 -10.96 1.58
C ILE A 23 -7.62 -9.71 0.77
N TYR A 24 -6.91 -9.53 -0.34
CA TYR A 24 -7.19 -8.51 -1.35
C TYR A 24 -7.85 -9.16 -2.55
N ASP A 25 -9.03 -8.71 -2.91
CA ASP A 25 -9.74 -9.12 -4.12
C ASP A 25 -9.87 -7.91 -5.07
N MET A 26 -9.11 -7.99 -6.16
CA MET A 26 -8.99 -7.02 -7.26
C MET A 26 -9.73 -7.53 -8.52
N SER A 27 -10.69 -8.44 -8.37
CA SER A 27 -11.47 -8.98 -9.50
C SER A 27 -12.42 -7.95 -10.13
N THR A 28 -12.76 -6.89 -9.40
CA THR A 28 -13.55 -5.77 -9.90
C THR A 28 -12.65 -4.59 -10.19
N VAL A 29 -12.66 -4.09 -11.43
CA VAL A 29 -11.86 -2.93 -11.84
C VAL A 29 -12.28 -1.69 -11.03
N GLY A 30 -11.30 -0.87 -10.66
CA GLY A 30 -11.51 0.42 -9.99
C GLY A 30 -11.75 0.35 -8.47
N GLN A 31 -11.80 -0.86 -7.92
CA GLN A 31 -11.91 -1.05 -6.47
C GLN A 31 -11.14 -2.29 -6.01
N VAL A 32 -10.84 -2.33 -4.72
CA VAL A 32 -10.27 -3.49 -4.06
C VAL A 32 -11.10 -3.85 -2.85
N ARG A 33 -11.57 -5.09 -2.81
CA ARG A 33 -12.25 -5.65 -1.64
C ARG A 33 -11.20 -6.22 -0.70
N ILE A 34 -11.13 -5.68 0.50
CA ILE A 34 -10.18 -6.06 1.55
C ILE A 34 -10.93 -6.77 2.66
N THR A 35 -10.54 -8.01 2.94
CA THR A 35 -11.11 -8.83 4.01
C THR A 35 -10.06 -9.10 5.08
N LEU A 36 -10.41 -8.78 6.32
CA LEU A 36 -9.55 -8.99 7.48
C LEU A 36 -10.15 -10.07 8.38
N PRO A 37 -9.46 -11.23 8.55
CA PRO A 37 -9.85 -12.26 9.49
C PRO A 37 -9.98 -11.74 10.93
N GLY A 38 -10.79 -12.43 11.74
CA GLY A 38 -11.12 -12.02 13.11
C GLY A 38 -9.96 -11.90 14.10
N SER A 39 -8.80 -12.45 13.77
CA SER A 39 -7.55 -12.38 14.55
C SER A 39 -6.43 -11.62 13.83
N SER A 40 -6.75 -10.89 12.76
CA SER A 40 -5.75 -10.14 12.02
C SER A 40 -5.33 -8.88 12.77
N THR A 41 -4.02 -8.65 12.82
CA THR A 41 -3.38 -7.43 13.33
C THR A 41 -3.06 -6.43 12.21
N TRP A 42 -3.56 -6.66 11.00
CA TRP A 42 -3.32 -5.80 9.86
C TRP A 42 -3.90 -4.39 10.07
N SER A 43 -3.14 -3.37 9.69
CA SER A 43 -3.63 -2.02 9.43
C SER A 43 -3.20 -1.58 8.03
N SER A 44 -3.88 -0.57 7.48
CA SER A 44 -3.46 0.08 6.23
C SER A 44 -2.12 0.81 6.37
N GLY A 45 -1.66 1.03 7.61
CA GLY A 45 -0.59 1.99 7.93
C GLY A 45 -1.06 3.43 7.79
N LEU A 46 -0.39 4.33 8.50
CA LEU A 46 -0.66 5.77 8.42
C LEU A 46 -0.06 6.36 7.14
N HIS A 47 -0.91 6.92 6.29
CA HIS A 47 -0.50 7.48 5.00
C HIS A 47 -1.45 8.59 4.51
N TRP A 48 -1.12 9.20 3.37
CA TRP A 48 -2.02 10.07 2.61
C TRP A 48 -1.86 9.87 1.11
N HIS A 49 -2.81 10.43 0.37
CA HIS A 49 -2.85 10.50 -1.09
C HIS A 49 -2.74 11.96 -1.52
N GLU A 50 -2.05 12.27 -2.61
CA GLU A 50 -1.87 13.64 -3.12
C GLU A 50 -2.65 13.86 -4.42
N THR A 51 -2.84 12.81 -5.21
CA THR A 51 -3.53 12.85 -6.51
C THR A 51 -4.89 12.16 -6.49
N HIS A 52 -5.19 11.35 -5.49
CA HIS A 52 -6.45 10.63 -5.35
C HIS A 52 -7.22 11.01 -4.08
N ASP A 53 -8.53 11.21 -4.23
CA ASP A 53 -9.43 11.01 -3.08
C ASP A 53 -9.64 9.50 -2.91
N GLU A 54 -9.70 9.02 -1.67
CA GLU A 54 -10.03 7.63 -1.37
C GLU A 54 -11.44 7.52 -0.80
N TYR A 55 -12.11 6.39 -1.05
CA TYR A 55 -13.39 6.05 -0.45
C TYR A 55 -13.30 4.66 0.19
N LEU A 56 -13.71 4.59 1.46
CA LEU A 56 -13.74 3.37 2.26
C LEU A 56 -15.19 2.98 2.53
N LYS A 57 -15.70 1.95 1.86
CA LYS A 57 -17.03 1.41 2.11
C LYS A 57 -16.96 0.21 3.04
N VAL A 58 -17.52 0.33 4.24
CA VAL A 58 -17.59 -0.77 5.21
C VAL A 58 -18.75 -1.67 4.85
N VAL A 59 -18.44 -2.89 4.41
CA VAL A 59 -19.42 -3.87 3.94
C VAL A 59 -19.85 -4.81 5.07
N LYS A 60 -18.91 -5.16 5.96
CA LYS A 60 -19.13 -6.08 7.09
C LYS A 60 -18.21 -5.73 8.26
N GLY A 61 -18.71 -5.92 9.48
CA GLY A 61 -17.97 -5.73 10.72
C GLY A 61 -17.78 -4.25 11.08
N THR A 62 -16.81 -3.99 11.96
CA THR A 62 -16.49 -2.64 12.44
C THR A 62 -15.01 -2.35 12.24
N ILE A 63 -14.73 -1.21 11.59
CA ILE A 63 -13.37 -0.68 11.46
C ILE A 63 -13.13 0.47 12.43
N GLU A 64 -11.91 0.60 12.91
CA GLU A 64 -11.42 1.85 13.47
C GLU A 64 -10.72 2.61 12.35
N VAL A 65 -11.15 3.84 12.10
CA VAL A 65 -10.55 4.73 11.11
C VAL A 65 -9.99 5.94 11.82
N ARG A 66 -8.72 6.24 11.55
CA ARG A 66 -8.11 7.53 11.82
C ARG A 66 -8.27 8.42 10.58
N LEU A 67 -8.84 9.61 10.76
CA LEU A 67 -8.88 10.68 9.75
C LEU A 67 -8.32 11.97 10.37
N GLY A 68 -7.13 12.35 9.93
CA GLY A 68 -6.32 13.40 10.54
C GLY A 68 -6.04 13.10 12.02
N ASP A 69 -6.67 13.91 12.88
CA ASP A 69 -6.56 13.82 14.33
C ASP A 69 -7.71 13.05 14.98
N SER A 70 -8.75 12.71 14.21
CA SER A 70 -9.91 12.00 14.73
C SER A 70 -9.75 10.49 14.57
N ARG A 71 -10.26 9.73 15.53
CA ARG A 71 -10.47 8.29 15.42
C ARG A 71 -11.94 7.99 15.65
N GLN A 72 -12.49 7.12 14.83
CA GLN A 72 -13.89 6.71 14.94
C GLN A 72 -14.06 5.25 14.57
N ALA A 73 -14.94 4.56 15.30
CA ALA A 73 -15.40 3.23 14.95
C ALA A 73 -16.58 3.34 13.98
N ILE A 74 -16.51 2.62 12.87
CA ILE A 74 -17.52 2.64 11.81
C ILE A 74 -17.97 1.21 11.55
N SER A 75 -19.26 0.97 11.79
CA SER A 75 -19.86 -0.37 11.73
C SER A 75 -20.79 -0.49 10.53
N ALA A 76 -20.69 -1.61 9.82
CA ALA A 76 -21.70 -2.05 8.88
C ALA A 76 -22.79 -2.88 9.57
N THR A 77 -24.00 -2.81 9.04
CA THR A 77 -25.13 -3.69 9.39
C THR A 77 -25.77 -4.21 8.10
N ASN A 78 -26.64 -5.21 8.20
CA ASN A 78 -27.30 -5.80 7.02
C ASN A 78 -28.07 -4.78 6.17
N GLY A 79 -28.52 -3.66 6.75
CA GLY A 79 -29.25 -2.60 6.04
C GLY A 79 -28.45 -1.31 5.82
N ASN A 80 -27.22 -1.20 6.34
CA ASN A 80 -26.42 0.02 6.24
C ASN A 80 -24.93 -0.30 6.10
N GLN A 81 -24.35 0.06 4.95
CA GLN A 81 -22.93 -0.09 4.63
C GLN A 81 -22.33 1.30 4.40
N PRO A 82 -21.84 1.97 5.47
CA PRO A 82 -21.38 3.34 5.37
C PRO A 82 -20.15 3.45 4.46
N GLU A 83 -20.07 4.54 3.71
CA GLU A 83 -18.91 4.90 2.90
C GLU A 83 -18.31 6.22 3.40
N ILE A 84 -16.99 6.22 3.56
CA ILE A 84 -16.23 7.34 4.09
C ILE A 84 -15.39 7.91 2.96
N LYS A 85 -15.51 9.21 2.70
CA LYS A 85 -14.58 9.91 1.83
C LYS A 85 -13.35 10.33 2.62
N VAL A 86 -12.18 10.03 2.08
CA VAL A 86 -10.86 10.45 2.54
C VAL A 86 -10.30 11.42 1.51
N PRO A 87 -10.39 12.75 1.76
CA PRO A 87 -9.87 13.72 0.82
C PRO A 87 -8.35 13.64 0.69
N ARG A 88 -7.81 14.02 -0.47
CA ARG A 88 -6.36 14.23 -0.68
C ARG A 88 -5.72 15.02 0.47
N TYR A 89 -4.47 14.71 0.77
CA TYR A 89 -3.65 15.25 1.86
C TYR A 89 -4.17 14.95 3.27
N THR A 90 -5.27 14.22 3.41
CA THR A 90 -5.75 13.78 4.73
C THR A 90 -4.95 12.57 5.17
N TRP A 91 -4.24 12.69 6.29
CA TRP A 91 -3.59 11.54 6.90
C TRP A 91 -4.64 10.57 7.42
N HIS A 92 -4.54 9.31 7.04
CA HIS A 92 -5.51 8.31 7.43
C HIS A 92 -4.87 6.94 7.63
N GLU A 93 -5.56 6.14 8.42
CA GLU A 93 -5.24 4.74 8.70
C GLU A 93 -6.54 4.05 9.05
N TRP A 94 -6.71 2.79 8.67
CA TRP A 94 -7.77 1.98 9.22
C TRP A 94 -7.31 0.56 9.53
N GLN A 95 -8.05 -0.05 10.46
CA GLN A 95 -7.85 -1.40 10.92
C GLN A 95 -9.17 -1.95 11.47
N ARG A 96 -9.16 -3.19 11.94
CA ARG A 96 -10.28 -3.73 12.72
C ARG A 96 -10.42 -2.96 14.03
N ALA A 97 -11.65 -2.64 14.44
CA ALA A 97 -11.87 -1.90 15.69
C ALA A 97 -11.61 -2.71 16.97
N ALA A 98 -11.66 -4.05 16.86
CA ALA A 98 -11.39 -4.96 17.97
C ALA A 98 -10.42 -6.06 17.52
N PRO A 99 -9.42 -6.43 18.36
CA PRO A 99 -8.40 -7.42 18.00
C PRO A 99 -8.96 -8.84 17.85
N ASP A 100 -9.92 -9.25 18.68
CA ASP A 100 -10.52 -10.60 18.69
C ASP A 100 -12.01 -10.53 18.36
N GLY A 101 -12.32 -10.22 17.11
CA GLY A 101 -13.70 -9.86 16.72
C GLY A 101 -14.14 -10.55 15.45
N GLU A 102 -15.26 -10.10 14.92
CA GLU A 102 -15.75 -10.60 13.65
C GLU A 102 -14.82 -10.23 12.49
N GLU A 103 -14.94 -10.99 11.41
CA GLU A 103 -14.35 -10.66 10.12
C GLU A 103 -14.85 -9.29 9.66
N VAL A 104 -13.92 -8.49 9.15
CA VAL A 104 -14.19 -7.17 8.60
C VAL A 104 -14.01 -7.21 7.09
N VAL A 105 -14.92 -6.54 6.37
CA VAL A 105 -14.80 -6.36 4.92
C VAL A 105 -14.98 -4.89 4.56
N VAL A 106 -14.01 -4.36 3.84
CA VAL A 106 -14.01 -2.99 3.30
C VAL A 106 -13.83 -3.06 1.79
N ILE A 107 -14.49 -2.17 1.05
CA ILE A 107 -14.18 -1.89 -0.34
C ILE A 107 -13.45 -0.54 -0.37
N GLU A 108 -12.24 -0.53 -0.93
CA GLU A 108 -11.47 0.67 -1.19
C GLU A 108 -11.54 1.02 -2.67
N ARG A 109 -11.79 2.29 -2.99
CA ARG A 109 -11.74 2.84 -4.34
C ARG A 109 -11.18 4.25 -4.32
N THR A 110 -10.69 4.74 -5.45
CA THR A 110 -10.09 6.08 -5.57
C THR A 110 -10.78 6.92 -6.64
N GLU A 111 -10.60 8.24 -6.53
CA GLU A 111 -10.99 9.20 -7.56
C GLU A 111 -9.81 10.13 -7.90
N PRO A 112 -9.32 10.12 -9.15
CA PRO A 112 -9.87 9.43 -10.33
C PRO A 112 -9.85 7.89 -10.24
N ASP A 113 -10.80 7.25 -10.92
CA ASP A 113 -10.83 5.79 -11.08
C ASP A 113 -9.99 5.39 -12.29
N ASP A 114 -8.68 5.30 -12.05
CA ASP A 114 -7.69 4.99 -13.08
C ASP A 114 -7.07 3.60 -12.88
N ASN A 115 -7.62 2.82 -11.94
CA ASN A 115 -7.17 1.50 -11.50
C ASN A 115 -5.78 1.46 -10.81
N ASP A 116 -5.18 2.60 -10.47
CA ASP A 116 -3.87 2.64 -9.79
C ASP A 116 -3.93 1.95 -8.41
N LYS A 117 -5.08 1.99 -7.72
CA LYS A 117 -5.30 1.29 -6.45
C LYS A 117 -5.09 -0.23 -6.57
N ALA A 118 -5.60 -0.87 -7.63
CA ALA A 118 -5.39 -2.31 -7.86
C ALA A 118 -3.92 -2.61 -8.21
N ILE A 119 -3.31 -1.77 -9.06
CA ILE A 119 -1.90 -1.86 -9.44
C ILE A 119 -0.99 -1.76 -8.21
N PHE A 120 -1.33 -0.87 -7.28
CA PHE A 120 -0.64 -0.73 -6.00
C PHE A 120 -0.68 -2.05 -5.22
N PHE A 121 -1.85 -2.64 -5.01
CA PHE A 121 -1.96 -3.87 -4.23
C PHE A 121 -1.30 -5.06 -4.92
N TRP A 122 -1.37 -5.18 -6.25
CA TRP A 122 -0.63 -6.20 -6.99
C TRP A 122 0.87 -6.11 -6.74
N ASN A 123 1.47 -4.92 -6.86
CA ASN A 123 2.91 -4.74 -6.71
C ASN A 123 3.37 -4.82 -5.25
N LEU A 124 2.63 -4.21 -4.33
CA LEU A 124 2.86 -4.29 -2.88
C LEU A 124 2.92 -5.75 -2.43
N ASN A 125 1.87 -6.53 -2.75
CA ASN A 125 1.81 -7.93 -2.36
C ASN A 125 2.83 -8.79 -3.13
N GLY A 126 3.07 -8.47 -4.40
CA GLY A 126 4.09 -9.12 -5.21
C GLY A 126 5.48 -9.05 -4.57
N VAL A 127 5.86 -7.88 -4.02
CA VAL A 127 7.11 -7.71 -3.27
C VAL A 127 7.06 -8.51 -1.97
N ILE A 128 6.05 -8.29 -1.12
CA ILE A 128 5.97 -8.91 0.22
C ILE A 128 6.00 -10.44 0.15
N LEU A 129 5.25 -11.04 -0.78
CA LEU A 129 5.09 -12.49 -0.86
C LEU A 129 6.22 -13.20 -1.60
N ASN A 130 6.94 -12.50 -2.50
CA ASN A 130 8.02 -13.13 -3.29
C ASN A 130 9.43 -12.84 -2.76
N SER A 131 9.65 -11.76 -2.02
CA SER A 131 10.98 -11.45 -1.47
C SER A 131 11.54 -12.56 -0.55
N PRO A 132 10.76 -13.16 0.38
CA PRO A 132 11.25 -14.30 1.15
C PRO A 132 11.56 -15.54 0.30
N LYS A 133 10.85 -15.75 -0.81
CA LYS A 133 11.10 -16.88 -1.73
C LYS A 133 12.45 -16.75 -2.43
N MET A 134 12.94 -15.53 -2.65
CA MET A 134 14.27 -15.29 -3.24
C MET A 134 15.42 -15.79 -2.37
N LEU A 135 15.21 -15.94 -1.05
CA LEU A 135 16.20 -16.55 -0.15
C LEU A 135 16.29 -18.07 -0.34
N ASN A 136 15.18 -18.71 -0.72
CA ASN A 136 15.09 -20.16 -0.87
C ASN A 136 15.43 -20.62 -2.30
N ASP A 137 15.53 -19.71 -3.25
CA ASP A 137 15.96 -19.99 -4.61
C ASP A 137 17.47 -20.21 -4.66
N LYS A 138 17.90 -21.47 -4.82
CA LYS A 138 19.31 -21.89 -4.88
C LYS A 138 20.10 -21.26 -6.03
N THR A 139 19.41 -20.70 -7.03
CA THR A 139 20.04 -19.99 -8.15
C THR A 139 20.40 -18.54 -7.80
N SER A 140 19.75 -17.97 -6.78
CA SER A 140 20.00 -16.60 -6.30
C SER A 140 21.32 -16.51 -5.54
N VAL A 141 22.11 -15.47 -5.81
CA VAL A 141 23.36 -15.18 -5.08
C VAL A 141 23.08 -14.90 -3.60
N VAL A 142 21.90 -14.34 -3.28
CA VAL A 142 21.50 -14.01 -1.91
C VAL A 142 21.32 -15.28 -1.06
N SER A 143 20.83 -16.37 -1.65
CA SER A 143 20.66 -17.66 -0.95
C SER A 143 21.97 -18.26 -0.42
N ARG A 144 23.12 -17.82 -0.97
CA ARG A 144 24.46 -18.28 -0.59
C ARG A 144 25.09 -17.44 0.53
N LEU A 145 24.48 -16.32 0.91
CA LEU A 145 24.97 -15.47 1.99
C LEU A 145 24.67 -16.10 3.37
N PRO A 146 25.47 -15.79 4.41
CA PRO A 146 25.13 -16.11 5.80
C PRO A 146 23.73 -15.59 6.18
N SER A 147 22.97 -16.34 6.98
CA SER A 147 21.56 -16.03 7.30
C SER A 147 21.34 -14.62 7.88
N ARG A 148 22.30 -14.07 8.63
CA ARG A 148 22.22 -12.69 9.15
C ARG A 148 22.23 -11.65 8.02
N LEU A 149 23.03 -11.87 6.98
CA LEU A 149 23.10 -10.98 5.81
C LEU A 149 21.88 -11.14 4.90
N GLN A 150 21.30 -12.35 4.85
CA GLN A 150 20.02 -12.57 4.15
C GLN A 150 18.89 -11.78 4.80
N GLY A 151 18.80 -11.82 6.14
CA GLY A 151 17.84 -11.02 6.90
C GLY A 151 18.02 -9.52 6.65
N LEU A 152 19.25 -9.02 6.83
CA LEU A 152 19.57 -7.62 6.57
C LEU A 152 19.26 -7.19 5.13
N PHE A 153 19.51 -8.08 4.15
CA PHE A 153 19.16 -7.82 2.76
C PHE A 153 17.66 -7.66 2.60
N LEU A 154 16.83 -8.54 3.15
CA LEU A 154 15.37 -8.41 3.09
C LEU A 154 14.88 -7.15 3.79
N ASP A 155 15.43 -6.85 4.96
CA ASP A 155 15.08 -5.67 5.78
C ASP A 155 15.36 -4.35 5.06
N ILE A 156 16.26 -4.35 4.08
CA ILE A 156 16.56 -3.18 3.23
C ILE A 156 15.80 -3.26 1.90
N TRP A 157 15.79 -4.44 1.27
CA TRP A 157 15.26 -4.65 -0.07
C TRP A 157 13.75 -4.48 -0.15
N ILE A 158 13.01 -5.03 0.83
CA ILE A 158 11.56 -4.92 0.88
C ILE A 158 11.16 -3.45 1.05
N PRO A 159 11.61 -2.72 2.09
CA PRO A 159 11.25 -1.30 2.24
C PRO A 159 11.64 -0.45 1.03
N LEU A 160 12.81 -0.68 0.43
CA LEU A 160 13.22 0.05 -0.77
C LEU A 160 12.19 -0.12 -1.92
N ASN A 161 11.80 -1.36 -2.22
CA ASN A 161 10.80 -1.63 -3.27
C ASN A 161 9.44 -1.01 -2.91
N LEU A 162 9.01 -1.13 -1.64
CA LEU A 162 7.75 -0.57 -1.19
C LEU A 162 7.74 0.96 -1.28
N PHE A 163 8.82 1.65 -0.91
CA PHE A 163 8.90 3.11 -1.01
C PHE A 163 8.85 3.61 -2.46
N ILE A 164 9.45 2.87 -3.40
CA ILE A 164 9.36 3.18 -4.83
C ILE A 164 7.91 3.06 -5.31
N ILE A 165 7.21 1.99 -4.89
CA ILE A 165 5.79 1.76 -5.19
C ILE A 165 4.94 2.90 -4.59
N PHE A 166 5.13 3.19 -3.30
CA PHE A 166 4.39 4.20 -2.54
C PHE A 166 4.46 5.58 -3.18
N ARG A 167 5.67 6.00 -3.58
CA ARG A 167 5.84 7.28 -4.26
C ARG A 167 5.16 7.31 -5.63
N SER A 168 5.21 6.20 -6.36
CA SER A 168 4.78 6.17 -7.76
C SER A 168 3.27 5.96 -7.93
N LEU A 169 2.63 5.36 -6.94
CA LEU A 169 1.20 5.03 -6.93
C LEU A 169 0.46 5.74 -5.79
N ASP A 170 0.89 6.97 -5.50
CA ASP A 170 0.20 7.93 -4.65
C ASP A 170 -0.15 7.46 -3.23
N ASN A 171 0.70 6.65 -2.57
CA ASN A 171 0.40 6.12 -1.24
C ASN A 171 1.50 6.50 -0.23
N ILE A 172 1.56 7.77 0.17
CA ILE A 172 2.71 8.34 0.88
C ILE A 172 2.60 8.01 2.39
N PRO A 173 3.50 7.20 2.96
CA PRO A 173 3.48 6.87 4.39
C PRO A 173 3.93 8.05 5.25
N VAL A 174 3.36 8.15 6.45
CA VAL A 174 3.82 9.07 7.49
C VAL A 174 4.86 8.37 8.35
N PHE A 175 6.12 8.82 8.31
CA PHE A 175 7.21 8.12 9.01
C PHE A 175 7.38 8.45 10.49
N LEU A 176 7.26 9.73 10.90
CA LEU A 176 7.53 10.11 12.30
C LEU A 176 6.26 10.23 13.13
N ASN A 177 5.15 10.70 12.53
CA ASN A 177 3.91 11.01 13.24
C ASN A 177 4.21 11.95 14.44
N ALA A 178 5.08 12.93 14.21
CA ALA A 178 5.63 13.84 15.20
C ALA A 178 4.57 14.61 16.03
N PRO A 179 3.40 15.00 15.47
CA PRO A 179 2.31 15.57 16.24
C PRO A 179 1.84 14.71 17.42
N ASN A 180 1.80 13.38 17.25
CA ASN A 180 1.34 12.47 18.31
C ASN A 180 2.44 12.16 19.33
N LEU A 181 3.71 12.12 18.91
CA LEU A 181 4.84 11.90 19.81
C LEU A 181 4.97 13.02 20.84
N SER A 182 4.70 14.26 20.44
CA SER A 182 4.91 15.45 21.27
C SER A 182 3.69 15.82 22.14
N ARG A 183 2.54 15.14 21.98
CA ARG A 183 1.25 15.43 22.68
C ARG A 183 0.86 16.92 22.67
N VAL A 184 1.26 17.65 21.63
CA VAL A 184 1.08 19.10 21.55
C VAL A 184 -0.39 19.44 21.33
N SER A 185 -0.94 20.30 22.19
CA SER A 185 -2.30 20.85 22.07
C SER A 185 -2.37 22.11 21.19
N ASP A 186 -1.25 22.81 20.99
CA ASP A 186 -1.18 23.99 20.13
C ASP A 186 -1.33 23.62 18.65
N LYS A 187 -2.39 24.16 18.02
CA LYS A 187 -2.71 23.95 16.61
C LYS A 187 -1.59 24.41 15.67
N ARG A 188 -0.90 25.52 15.97
CA ARG A 188 0.15 26.06 15.10
C ARG A 188 1.37 25.15 15.08
N LEU A 189 1.84 24.77 16.26
CA LEU A 189 2.97 23.85 16.38
C LEU A 189 2.66 22.49 15.77
N ARG A 190 1.42 22.00 15.94
CA ARG A 190 0.94 20.78 15.28
C ARG A 190 1.03 20.86 13.75
N SER A 191 0.57 21.95 13.14
CA SER A 191 0.68 22.14 11.69
C SER A 191 2.14 22.17 11.23
N VAL A 192 3.04 22.80 12.00
CA VAL A 192 4.49 22.79 11.70
C VAL A 192 5.05 21.36 11.74
N LEU A 193 4.68 20.56 12.74
CA LEU A 193 5.10 19.17 12.85
C LEU A 193 4.57 18.30 11.70
N GLN A 194 3.32 18.52 11.27
CA GLN A 194 2.77 17.86 10.08
C GLN A 194 3.55 18.22 8.81
N ILE A 195 3.92 19.49 8.62
CA ILE A 195 4.76 19.92 7.48
C ILE A 195 6.11 19.21 7.53
N ILE A 196 6.74 19.10 8.71
CA ILE A 196 8.01 18.38 8.87
C ILE A 196 7.85 16.91 8.45
N ASP A 197 6.82 16.23 8.92
CA ASP A 197 6.52 14.85 8.53
C ASP A 197 6.32 14.71 7.01
N THR A 198 5.58 15.63 6.38
CA THR A 198 5.39 15.66 4.92
C THR A 198 6.74 15.79 4.19
N VAL A 199 7.58 16.74 4.60
CA VAL A 199 8.91 16.96 3.99
C VAL A 199 9.81 15.73 4.18
N VAL A 200 9.84 15.16 5.38
CA VAL A 200 10.64 13.97 5.69
C VAL A 200 10.20 12.78 4.84
N SER A 201 8.90 12.56 4.72
CA SER A 201 8.37 11.44 3.91
C SER A 201 8.72 11.60 2.44
N HIS A 202 8.54 12.80 1.88
CA HIS A 202 8.96 13.09 0.50
C HIS A 202 10.47 12.90 0.30
N LEU A 203 11.30 13.34 1.25
CA LEU A 203 12.75 13.17 1.17
C LEU A 203 13.15 11.68 1.18
N ILE A 204 12.58 10.89 2.09
CA ILE A 204 12.84 9.44 2.17
C ILE A 204 12.42 8.75 0.88
N LEU A 205 11.21 9.01 0.40
CA LEU A 205 10.70 8.42 -0.84
C LEU A 205 11.51 8.88 -2.06
N PHE A 206 11.97 10.14 -2.08
CA PHE A 206 12.82 10.67 -3.14
C PHE A 206 14.14 9.92 -3.22
N ILE A 207 14.84 9.78 -2.09
CA ILE A 207 16.11 9.05 -2.00
C ILE A 207 15.91 7.59 -2.40
N ALA A 208 14.87 6.93 -1.90
CA ALA A 208 14.55 5.54 -2.22
C ALA A 208 14.29 5.35 -3.73
N SER A 209 13.53 6.24 -4.35
CA SER A 209 13.27 6.21 -5.79
C SER A 209 14.51 6.46 -6.63
N TRP A 210 15.37 7.38 -6.18
CA TRP A 210 16.63 7.67 -6.85
C TRP A 210 17.55 6.44 -6.80
N ALA A 211 17.75 5.85 -5.62
CA ALA A 211 18.52 4.61 -5.46
C ALA A 211 17.92 3.45 -6.28
N GLY A 212 16.59 3.29 -6.23
CA GLY A 212 15.87 2.29 -7.01
C GLY A 212 16.12 2.42 -8.51
N ARG A 213 16.12 3.65 -9.05
CA ARG A 213 16.43 3.92 -10.45
C ARG A 213 17.84 3.46 -10.83
N PHE A 214 18.85 3.68 -9.98
CA PHE A 214 20.22 3.18 -10.21
C PHE A 214 20.30 1.66 -10.18
N LEU A 215 19.46 1.01 -9.38
CA LEU A 215 19.38 -0.45 -9.27
C LEU A 215 18.45 -1.08 -10.32
N GLY A 216 17.86 -0.29 -11.22
CA GLY A 216 16.92 -0.76 -12.24
C GLY A 216 15.56 -1.20 -11.68
N LEU A 217 15.23 -0.88 -10.43
CA LEU A 217 13.95 -1.19 -9.83
C LEU A 217 12.83 -0.36 -10.46
N GLN A 218 11.69 -1.00 -10.69
CA GLN A 218 10.50 -0.37 -11.25
C GLN A 218 9.36 -0.40 -10.22
N PRO A 219 8.55 0.68 -10.12
CA PRO A 219 7.40 0.71 -9.23
C PRO A 219 6.30 -0.27 -9.63
N VAL A 220 6.15 -0.51 -10.95
CA VAL A 220 5.17 -1.46 -11.48
C VAL A 220 5.91 -2.53 -12.26
N GLN A 221 5.74 -3.79 -11.84
CA GLN A 221 6.41 -4.95 -12.42
C GLN A 221 5.39 -5.82 -13.15
N LEU A 222 5.65 -6.11 -14.43
CA LEU A 222 4.79 -6.96 -15.26
C LEU A 222 4.51 -8.33 -14.63
N LYS A 223 5.52 -8.93 -13.98
CA LYS A 223 5.36 -10.22 -13.28
C LYS A 223 4.39 -10.21 -12.08
N TYR A 224 3.93 -9.04 -11.65
CA TYR A 224 2.96 -8.89 -10.55
C TYR A 224 1.65 -8.28 -11.00
N THR A 225 1.56 -7.73 -12.21
CA THR A 225 0.42 -6.93 -12.68
C THR A 225 -0.15 -7.56 -13.95
N PRO A 226 -1.49 -7.74 -14.07
CA PRO A 226 -2.10 -8.20 -15.31
C PRO A 226 -1.69 -7.35 -16.53
N ASP A 227 -1.51 -7.98 -17.69
CA ASP A 227 -0.95 -7.34 -18.89
C ASP A 227 -1.77 -6.15 -19.39
N ASP A 228 -3.09 -6.24 -19.33
CA ASP A 228 -4.04 -5.20 -19.71
C ASP A 228 -3.93 -3.98 -18.77
N ALA A 229 -3.88 -4.22 -17.46
CA ALA A 229 -3.68 -3.19 -16.45
C ALA A 229 -2.30 -2.52 -16.59
N TYR A 230 -1.24 -3.31 -16.80
CA TYR A 230 0.12 -2.80 -17.00
C TYR A 230 0.23 -1.91 -18.25
N THR A 231 -0.32 -2.37 -19.38
CA THR A 231 -0.27 -1.65 -20.65
C THR A 231 -1.02 -0.32 -20.55
N THR A 232 -2.19 -0.33 -19.90
CA THR A 232 -3.01 0.87 -19.68
C THR A 232 -2.26 1.88 -18.81
N TRP A 233 -1.68 1.44 -17.69
CA TRP A 233 -0.87 2.28 -16.82
C TRP A 233 0.33 2.88 -17.54
N LYS A 234 1.09 2.05 -18.28
CA LYS A 234 2.27 2.50 -19.01
C LYS A 234 1.92 3.56 -20.05
N SER A 235 0.83 3.38 -20.79
CA SER A 235 0.34 4.37 -21.76
C SER A 235 0.00 5.71 -21.10
N ARG A 236 -0.69 5.70 -19.95
CA ARG A 236 -0.98 6.91 -19.17
C ARG A 236 0.30 7.65 -18.76
N GLN A 237 1.30 6.91 -18.27
CA GLN A 237 2.59 7.48 -17.85
C GLN A 237 3.39 8.09 -19.02
N GLU A 238 3.37 7.45 -20.19
CA GLU A 238 4.03 7.97 -21.39
C GLU A 238 3.35 9.24 -21.91
N ASN A 239 2.02 9.30 -21.86
CA ASN A 239 1.28 10.49 -22.27
C ASN A 239 1.55 11.67 -21.34
N PHE A 240 1.58 11.44 -20.02
CA PHE A 240 1.91 12.49 -19.04
C PHE A 240 3.29 13.11 -19.30
N LYS A 241 4.30 12.29 -19.64
CA LYS A 241 5.66 12.76 -19.97
C LYS A 241 5.75 13.56 -21.28
N LYS A 242 4.82 13.37 -22.22
CA LYS A 242 4.79 14.15 -23.46
C LYS A 242 4.13 15.51 -23.28
N THR A 243 3.29 15.65 -22.26
CA THR A 243 2.52 16.87 -21.97
C THR A 243 3.13 17.74 -20.87
N ALA A 244 4.12 17.24 -20.13
CA ALA A 244 4.84 17.92 -19.06
C ALA A 244 6.19 18.45 -19.54
#